data_AF-A0A966Q0R4-F1
#
_entry.id   AF-A0A966Q0R4-F1
#
_cell.length_a   1.000
_cell.length_b   1.000
_cell.length_c   1.000
_cell.angle_alpha   90.00
_cell.angle_beta   90.00
_cell.angle_gamma   90.00
#
_symmetry.space_group_name_H-M   'P 1'
#
loop_
_entity.id
_entity.type
_entity.pdbx_description
1 polymer ?
#
loop_
_entity_poly.entity_id
_entity_poly.type
_entity_poly.pdbx_seq_one_letter_code
_entity_poly.pdbx_strand_id
1 'polypeptide(L)'
;MRKNNKNKQKKPKVIDATNDIKIETQYRNRLKPRTENQKEYIRTIAENTITFCQGLAGSGKTHIAIGMALEYLLENKVNRIIITRPVLEAGEKIGYLPGTAEEKLHPYLLPIIDEINYFISHAQYASLKLNNKIEVVPLGLMRGRNFHNCFIVADECQNASYEQLKMLLTRVGTQSKLVLTGDIGQSDLSRHLQGGFIELINALDGLEHIGNSKLEAADIVRNPIIAKILARLDNYENESQT
;
A
#
# COMPACT_ATOMS: atom_id res chain seq x y z
N MET A 1 44.05 44.21 -55.26
CA MET A 1 43.67 42.96 -55.96
C MET A 1 43.73 41.78 -54.97
N ARG A 2 42.66 40.96 -54.97
CA ARG A 2 42.55 39.58 -54.44
C ARG A 2 42.57 39.30 -52.92
N LYS A 3 41.32 39.23 -52.43
CA LYS A 3 40.70 38.35 -51.39
C LYS A 3 41.59 37.29 -50.73
N ASN A 4 41.43 37.14 -49.41
CA ASN A 4 41.45 35.83 -48.77
C ASN A 4 40.37 35.74 -47.67
N ASN A 5 39.24 35.13 -48.04
CA ASN A 5 38.20 34.65 -47.15
C ASN A 5 38.77 33.50 -46.31
N LYS A 6 38.96 33.71 -45.00
CA LYS A 6 39.10 32.59 -44.06
C LYS A 6 37.74 32.32 -43.44
N ASN A 7 37.06 31.33 -44.02
CA ASN A 7 35.91 30.64 -43.42
C ASN A 7 36.30 30.16 -42.02
N LYS A 8 35.82 30.84 -40.97
CA LYS A 8 35.79 30.29 -39.62
C LYS A 8 34.69 29.23 -39.59
N GLN A 9 35.05 27.98 -39.90
CA GLN A 9 34.22 26.84 -39.56
C GLN A 9 34.02 26.85 -38.03
N LYS A 10 32.79 27.15 -37.58
CA LYS A 10 32.41 26.95 -36.18
C LYS A 10 32.59 25.46 -35.90
N LYS A 11 33.57 25.11 -35.06
CA LYS A 11 33.69 23.75 -34.54
C LYS A 11 32.32 23.33 -33.98
N PRO A 12 31.81 22.13 -34.30
CA PRO A 12 30.57 21.66 -33.70
C PRO A 12 30.74 21.71 -32.18
N LYS A 13 29.78 22.33 -31.48
CA LYS A 13 29.73 22.26 -30.02
C LYS A 13 29.68 20.79 -29.67
N VAL A 14 30.71 20.29 -28.98
CA VAL A 14 30.69 18.97 -28.38
C VAL A 14 29.49 18.97 -27.44
N ILE A 15 28.49 18.14 -27.74
CA ILE A 15 27.42 17.87 -26.80
C ILE A 15 28.09 17.04 -25.73
N ASP A 16 28.30 17.67 -24.57
CA ASP A 16 28.78 16.96 -23.41
C ASP A 16 27.67 16.00 -22.94
N ALA A 17 27.79 14.74 -23.34
CA ALA A 17 26.90 13.66 -22.91
C ALA A 17 27.17 13.23 -21.46
N THR A 18 28.10 13.90 -20.75
CA THR A 18 28.38 13.68 -19.34
C THR A 18 27.59 14.61 -18.41
N ASN A 19 26.69 15.44 -18.96
CA ASN A 19 25.62 16.02 -18.15
C ASN A 19 24.91 14.86 -17.45
N ASP A 20 25.09 14.80 -16.13
CA ASP A 20 24.49 13.84 -15.22
C ASP A 20 23.16 13.36 -15.79
N ILE A 21 23.10 12.10 -16.22
CA ILE A 21 21.84 11.39 -16.19
C ILE A 21 21.50 11.36 -14.69
N LYS A 22 20.86 12.43 -14.20
CA LYS A 22 20.08 12.37 -12.98
C LYS A 22 19.09 11.28 -13.29
N ILE A 23 19.37 10.08 -12.79
CA ILE A 23 18.43 8.97 -12.77
C ILE A 23 17.20 9.58 -12.13
N GLU A 24 16.20 9.87 -12.97
CA GLU A 24 15.00 10.56 -12.57
C GLU A 24 14.47 9.84 -11.35
N THR A 25 14.28 10.62 -10.28
CA THR A 25 13.89 10.20 -8.95
C THR A 25 13.01 8.95 -8.99
N GLN A 26 13.46 7.88 -8.33
CA GLN A 26 12.78 6.57 -8.23
C GLN A 26 11.30 6.62 -7.76
N TYR A 27 10.80 7.81 -7.41
CA TYR A 27 9.46 8.09 -6.93
C TYR A 27 8.82 9.17 -7.80
N ARG A 28 7.56 8.92 -8.17
CA ARG A 28 6.62 9.93 -8.66
C ARG A 28 6.16 10.83 -7.53
N ASN A 29 5.83 10.25 -6.38
CA ASN A 29 5.44 10.96 -5.16
C ASN A 29 6.16 10.36 -3.95
N ARG A 30 6.58 11.21 -3.01
CA ARG A 30 7.15 10.77 -1.73
C ARG A 30 6.06 10.59 -0.70
N LEU A 31 6.21 9.59 0.17
CA LEU A 31 5.36 9.45 1.33
C LEU A 31 5.51 10.68 2.23
N LYS A 32 4.38 11.27 2.62
CA LYS A 32 4.34 12.40 3.55
C LYS A 32 3.12 12.25 4.47
N PRO A 33 3.30 12.20 5.79
CA PRO A 33 2.18 12.23 6.71
C PRO A 33 1.48 13.59 6.63
N ARG A 34 0.16 13.59 6.79
CA ARG A 34 -0.68 14.79 6.80
C ARG A 34 -1.20 15.14 8.20
N THR A 35 -1.13 14.19 9.13
CA THR A 35 -1.52 14.35 10.52
C THR A 35 -0.46 13.76 11.46
N GLU A 36 -0.53 14.09 12.74
CA GLU A 36 0.41 13.56 13.72
C GLU A 36 0.23 12.05 13.92
N ASN A 37 -1.00 11.52 13.91
CA ASN A 37 -1.23 10.07 14.00
C ASN A 37 -0.64 9.32 12.79
N GLN A 38 -0.71 9.89 11.58
CA GLN A 38 -0.07 9.32 10.40
C GLN A 38 1.46 9.31 10.53
N LYS A 39 2.04 10.36 11.12
CA LYS A 39 3.48 10.44 11.37
C LYS A 39 3.92 9.42 12.42
N GLU A 40 3.13 9.25 13.49
CA GLU A 40 3.38 8.23 14.50
C GLU A 40 3.21 6.82 13.93
N TYR A 41 2.26 6.60 13.03
CA TYR A 41 2.10 5.33 12.32
C TYR A 41 3.33 4.99 11.46
N ILE A 42 3.86 5.96 10.70
CA ILE A 42 5.12 5.79 9.95
C ILE A 42 6.27 5.39 10.89
N ARG A 43 6.38 6.07 12.03
CA ARG A 43 7.39 5.77 13.05
C ARG A 43 7.22 4.36 13.61
N THR A 44 5.99 3.97 13.94
CA THR A 44 5.65 2.65 14.48
C THR A 44 6.06 1.55 13.50
N ILE A 45 5.79 1.72 12.19
CA ILE A 45 6.24 0.78 11.14
C ILE A 45 7.76 0.69 11.12
N ALA A 46 8.47 1.81 11.26
CA ALA A 46 9.93 1.82 11.20
C ALA A 46 10.57 1.08 12.38
N GLU A 47 10.03 1.26 13.59
CA GLU A 47 10.58 0.74 14.85
C GLU A 47 10.20 -0.74 15.13
N ASN A 48 9.12 -1.24 14.51
CA ASN A 48 8.58 -2.58 14.81
C ASN A 48 8.72 -3.57 13.64
N THR A 49 8.79 -4.86 13.96
CA THR A 49 8.78 -5.93 12.95
C THR A 49 7.37 -6.14 12.42
N ILE A 50 6.39 -6.12 13.33
CA ILE A 50 4.98 -6.27 13.02
C ILE A 50 4.25 -5.00 13.45
N THR A 51 3.37 -4.48 12.61
CA THR A 51 2.56 -3.31 12.95
C THR A 51 1.11 -3.54 12.58
N PHE A 52 0.23 -3.39 13.55
CA PHE A 52 -1.20 -3.32 13.35
C PHE A 52 -1.62 -1.86 13.22
N CYS A 53 -2.44 -1.56 12.22
CA CYS A 53 -3.03 -0.24 12.05
C CYS A 53 -4.54 -0.35 11.89
N GLN A 54 -5.25 0.20 12.85
CA GLN A 54 -6.71 0.34 12.81
C GLN A 54 -7.04 1.75 12.32
N GLY A 55 -8.02 1.88 11.43
CA GLY A 55 -8.55 3.20 11.14
C GLY A 55 -9.63 3.22 10.09
N LEU A 56 -10.38 4.33 10.06
CA LEU A 56 -11.50 4.51 9.16
C LEU A 56 -11.06 4.52 7.69
N ALA A 57 -11.97 4.19 6.79
CA ALA A 57 -11.76 4.38 5.35
C ALA A 57 -11.30 5.82 5.03
N GLY A 58 -10.25 5.96 4.23
CA GLY A 58 -9.68 7.26 3.84
C GLY A 58 -8.73 7.91 4.86
N SER A 59 -8.45 7.27 6.00
CA SER A 59 -7.48 7.76 7.00
C SER A 59 -6.00 7.64 6.58
N GLY A 60 -5.71 6.91 5.50
CA GLY A 60 -4.36 6.74 4.94
C GLY A 60 -3.62 5.47 5.38
N LYS A 61 -4.26 4.56 6.13
CA LYS A 61 -3.64 3.31 6.62
C LYS A 61 -2.92 2.50 5.53
N THR A 62 -3.61 2.16 4.45
CA THR A 62 -3.05 1.37 3.34
C THR A 62 -2.05 2.17 2.51
N HIS A 63 -2.35 3.45 2.25
CA HIS A 63 -1.47 4.39 1.54
C HIS A 63 -0.09 4.48 2.20
N ILE A 64 -0.06 4.69 3.52
CA ILE A 64 1.17 4.80 4.29
C ILE A 64 1.93 3.47 4.30
N ALA A 65 1.23 2.34 4.50
CA ALA A 65 1.86 1.01 4.48
C ALA A 65 2.55 0.71 3.14
N ILE A 66 1.89 1.02 2.01
CA ILE A 66 2.43 0.84 0.66
C ILE A 66 3.60 1.80 0.40
N GLY A 67 3.46 3.07 0.79
CA GLY A 67 4.54 4.05 0.68
C GLY A 67 5.80 3.61 1.43
N MET A 68 5.64 3.14 2.66
CA MET A 68 6.73 2.59 3.47
C MET A 68 7.35 1.35 2.82
N ALA A 69 6.54 0.43 2.31
CA ALA A 69 7.03 -0.76 1.63
C ALA A 69 7.93 -0.40 0.42
N LEU A 70 7.51 0.59 -0.39
CA LEU A 70 8.27 1.08 -1.53
C LEU A 70 9.56 1.79 -1.11
N GLU A 71 9.54 2.59 -0.04
CA GLU A 71 10.75 3.13 0.61
C GLU A 71 11.75 2.04 0.99
N TYR A 72 11.28 0.99 1.65
CA TYR A 72 12.16 -0.10 2.04
C TYR A 72 12.73 -0.86 0.84
N LEU A 73 11.94 -1.07 -0.21
CA LEU A 73 12.40 -1.77 -1.41
C LEU A 73 13.43 -0.96 -2.20
N LEU A 74 13.14 0.32 -2.44
CA LEU A 74 13.97 1.19 -3.29
C LEU A 74 15.27 1.62 -2.59
N GLU A 75 15.27 1.66 -1.26
CA GLU A 75 16.48 1.83 -0.44
C GLU A 75 17.23 0.51 -0.18
N ASN A 76 16.80 -0.60 -0.79
CA ASN A 76 17.39 -1.95 -0.63
C ASN A 76 17.41 -2.45 0.83
N LYS A 77 16.49 -1.98 1.68
CA LYS A 77 16.27 -2.52 3.04
C LYS A 77 15.56 -3.87 3.02
N VAL A 78 14.78 -4.12 1.96
CA VAL A 78 14.16 -5.41 1.65
C VAL A 78 14.36 -5.72 0.17
N ASN A 79 14.23 -7.00 -0.18
CA ASN A 79 14.39 -7.47 -1.56
C ASN A 79 13.05 -7.56 -2.31
N ARG A 80 11.94 -7.70 -1.58
CA ARG A 80 10.62 -7.92 -2.14
C ARG A 80 9.52 -7.25 -1.30
N ILE A 81 8.48 -6.76 -1.96
CA ILE A 81 7.21 -6.36 -1.36
C ILE A 81 6.17 -7.42 -1.69
N ILE A 82 5.37 -7.78 -0.71
CA ILE A 82 4.21 -8.66 -0.90
C ILE A 82 2.99 -7.95 -0.34
N ILE A 83 1.99 -7.73 -1.17
CA ILE A 83 0.73 -7.12 -0.75
C ILE A 83 -0.34 -8.18 -0.85
N THR A 84 -1.11 -8.33 0.22
CA THR A 84 -2.16 -9.32 0.30
C THR A 84 -3.44 -8.77 0.87
N ARG A 85 -4.55 -9.31 0.38
CA ARG A 85 -5.90 -8.95 0.80
C ARG A 85 -6.71 -10.22 0.96
N PRO A 86 -7.54 -10.36 2.01
CA PRO A 86 -8.50 -11.44 2.13
C PRO A 86 -9.46 -11.39 0.93
N VAL A 87 -9.71 -12.54 0.33
CA VAL A 87 -10.71 -12.64 -0.72
C VAL A 87 -12.06 -12.84 -0.07
N LEU A 88 -12.93 -11.84 -0.23
CA LEU A 88 -14.34 -11.96 0.11
C LEU A 88 -15.07 -12.60 -1.06
N GLU A 89 -15.80 -13.69 -0.81
CA GLU A 89 -16.77 -14.20 -1.78
C GLU A 89 -17.98 -13.26 -1.76
N ALA A 90 -17.89 -12.15 -2.47
CA ALA A 90 -18.93 -11.13 -2.54
C ALA A 90 -20.09 -11.59 -3.45
N GLY A 91 -20.91 -12.54 -2.99
CA GLY A 91 -22.18 -12.94 -3.59
C GLY A 91 -22.10 -13.70 -4.93
N GLU A 92 -21.22 -13.30 -5.84
CA GLU A 92 -20.78 -14.07 -6.99
C GLU A 92 -19.52 -14.84 -6.60
N LYS A 93 -19.57 -16.17 -6.62
CA LYS A 93 -18.33 -16.96 -6.48
C LYS A 93 -17.39 -16.49 -7.58
N ILE A 94 -16.16 -16.13 -7.25
CA ILE A 94 -15.10 -15.76 -8.21
C ILE A 94 -14.99 -16.79 -9.35
N GLY A 95 -15.45 -18.03 -9.14
CA GLY A 95 -15.65 -19.04 -10.18
C GLY A 95 -16.46 -18.61 -11.42
N TYR A 96 -17.36 -17.63 -11.34
CA TYR A 96 -18.29 -17.26 -12.43
C TYR A 96 -17.76 -16.22 -13.43
N LEU A 97 -16.69 -15.47 -13.10
CA LEU A 97 -16.07 -14.56 -14.07
C LEU A 97 -15.35 -15.39 -15.16
N PRO A 98 -15.47 -15.06 -16.46
CA PRO A 98 -14.68 -15.72 -17.51
C PRO A 98 -13.20 -15.34 -17.39
N GLY A 99 -12.29 -16.23 -17.83
CA GLY A 99 -10.85 -15.98 -17.84
C GLY A 99 -10.03 -16.84 -16.86
N THR A 100 -8.72 -16.59 -16.82
CA THR A 100 -7.76 -17.23 -15.91
C THR A 100 -8.00 -16.81 -14.46
N ALA A 101 -7.55 -17.59 -13.48
CA ALA A 101 -7.72 -17.25 -12.07
C ALA A 101 -7.13 -15.86 -11.70
N GLU A 102 -6.05 -15.45 -12.36
CA GLU A 102 -5.43 -14.13 -12.18
C GLU A 102 -6.32 -13.01 -12.74
N GLU A 103 -6.89 -13.19 -13.94
CA GLU A 103 -7.81 -12.22 -14.55
C GLU A 103 -9.07 -12.01 -13.72
N LYS A 104 -9.59 -13.07 -13.08
CA LYS A 104 -10.76 -12.96 -12.19
C LYS A 104 -10.47 -12.18 -10.91
N LEU A 105 -9.23 -12.23 -10.43
CA LEU A 105 -8.80 -11.52 -9.22
C LEU A 105 -8.39 -10.08 -9.53
N HIS A 106 -8.00 -9.77 -10.77
CA HIS A 106 -7.49 -8.47 -11.17
C HIS A 106 -8.37 -7.28 -10.73
N PRO A 107 -9.71 -7.29 -10.89
CA PRO A 107 -10.55 -6.18 -10.44
C PRO A 107 -10.43 -5.88 -8.95
N TYR A 108 -10.25 -6.91 -8.11
CA TYR A 108 -10.10 -6.76 -6.66
C TYR A 108 -8.73 -6.21 -6.26
N LEU A 109 -7.72 -6.38 -7.12
CA LEU A 109 -6.35 -5.92 -6.88
C LEU A 109 -6.08 -4.52 -7.45
N LEU A 110 -6.94 -4.02 -8.35
CA LEU A 110 -6.80 -2.69 -8.96
C LEU A 110 -6.58 -1.55 -7.96
N PRO A 111 -7.35 -1.44 -6.85
CA PRO A 111 -7.12 -0.37 -5.87
C PRO A 111 -5.70 -0.36 -5.29
N ILE A 112 -5.12 -1.55 -5.07
CA ILE A 112 -3.74 -1.69 -4.59
C ILE A 112 -2.75 -1.25 -5.68
N ILE A 113 -3.00 -1.61 -6.93
CA ILE A 113 -2.15 -1.23 -8.07
C ILE A 113 -2.17 0.29 -8.28
N ASP A 114 -3.34 0.92 -8.19
CA ASP A 114 -3.49 2.37 -8.28
C ASP A 114 -2.71 3.08 -7.18
N GLU A 115 -2.76 2.54 -5.96
CA GLU A 115 -2.00 3.06 -4.82
C GLU A 115 -0.48 2.94 -5.02
N ILE A 116 0.01 1.83 -5.58
CA ILE A 116 1.44 1.72 -5.94
C ILE A 116 1.83 2.75 -7.01
N ASN A 117 0.99 2.92 -8.04
CA ASN A 117 1.23 3.84 -9.15
C ASN A 117 1.11 5.32 -8.77
N TYR A 118 0.58 5.62 -7.57
CA TYR A 118 0.71 6.93 -6.96
C TYR A 118 2.17 7.24 -6.63
N PHE A 119 2.91 6.28 -6.07
CA PHE A 119 4.29 6.47 -5.61
C PHE A 119 5.33 6.26 -6.70
N ILE A 120 5.11 5.31 -7.61
CA ILE A 120 6.04 4.96 -8.70
C ILE A 120 5.36 5.00 -10.07
N SER A 121 6.12 5.03 -11.16
CA SER A 121 5.52 5.01 -12.50
C SER A 121 5.00 3.61 -12.86
N HIS A 122 3.99 3.54 -13.74
CA HIS A 122 3.48 2.27 -14.27
C HIS A 122 4.58 1.39 -14.88
N ALA A 123 5.52 2.01 -15.62
CA ALA A 123 6.65 1.29 -16.21
C ALA A 123 7.57 0.68 -15.14
N GLN A 124 7.80 1.42 -14.05
CA GLN A 124 8.59 0.94 -12.92
C GLN A 124 7.87 -0.18 -12.16
N TYR A 125 6.57 -0.03 -11.87
CA TYR A 125 5.76 -1.08 -11.26
C TYR A 125 5.79 -2.36 -12.11
N ALA A 126 5.56 -2.26 -13.43
CA ALA A 126 5.60 -3.39 -14.34
C ALA A 126 6.96 -4.10 -14.31
N SER A 127 8.06 -3.32 -14.33
CA SER A 127 9.42 -3.87 -14.20
C SER A 127 9.63 -4.59 -12.86
N LEU A 128 9.21 -4.00 -11.75
CA LEU A 128 9.34 -4.60 -10.42
C LEU A 128 8.48 -5.86 -10.26
N LYS A 129 7.28 -5.87 -10.84
CA LYS A 129 6.40 -7.04 -10.88
C LYS A 129 7.04 -8.18 -11.69
N LEU A 130 7.51 -7.90 -12.90
CA LEU A 130 8.17 -8.89 -13.77
C LEU A 130 9.42 -9.51 -13.11
N ASN A 131 10.16 -8.71 -12.35
CA ASN A 131 11.34 -9.17 -11.62
C ASN A 131 11.02 -9.82 -10.25
N ASN A 132 9.74 -10.07 -9.95
CA ASN A 132 9.28 -10.64 -8.68
C ASN A 132 9.73 -9.84 -7.43
N LYS A 133 9.92 -8.52 -7.59
CA LYS A 133 10.20 -7.59 -6.50
C LYS A 133 8.93 -7.04 -5.86
N ILE A 134 7.82 -6.99 -6.58
CA ILE A 134 6.50 -6.67 -6.03
C ILE A 134 5.53 -7.77 -6.43
N GLU A 135 4.85 -8.34 -5.45
CA GLU A 135 3.83 -9.35 -5.63
C GLU A 135 2.53 -8.88 -4.97
N VAL A 136 1.40 -8.98 -5.69
CA VAL A 136 0.07 -8.65 -5.18
C VAL A 136 -0.79 -9.90 -5.31
N VAL A 137 -1.15 -10.52 -4.19
CA VAL A 137 -1.78 -11.85 -4.16
C VAL A 137 -2.82 -12.01 -3.05
N PRO A 138 -3.87 -12.83 -3.24
CA PRO A 138 -4.80 -13.20 -2.17
C PRO A 138 -4.15 -13.78 -0.91
N LEU A 139 -4.76 -13.54 0.26
CA LEU A 139 -4.28 -14.04 1.56
C LEU A 139 -4.16 -15.57 1.59
N GLY A 140 -5.06 -16.28 0.90
CA GLY A 140 -5.03 -17.74 0.82
C GLY A 140 -3.76 -18.31 0.19
N LEU A 141 -3.08 -17.55 -0.69
CA LEU A 141 -1.85 -17.97 -1.36
C LEU A 141 -0.59 -17.79 -0.50
N MET A 142 -0.73 -17.26 0.73
CA MET A 142 0.39 -17.14 1.68
C MET A 142 0.72 -18.47 2.36
N ARG A 143 -0.20 -19.45 2.33
CA ARG A 143 -0.02 -20.76 2.97
C ARG A 143 1.17 -21.50 2.37
N GLY A 144 1.98 -22.12 3.24
CA GLY A 144 3.14 -22.93 2.81
C GLY A 144 4.34 -22.11 2.33
N ARG A 145 4.27 -20.78 2.37
CA ARG A 145 5.39 -19.90 2.02
C ARG A 145 6.15 -19.46 3.27
N ASN A 146 7.35 -18.94 3.08
CA ASN A 146 8.12 -18.27 4.13
C ASN A 146 8.79 -17.04 3.49
N PHE A 147 8.69 -15.90 4.15
CA PHE A 147 9.06 -14.60 3.60
C PHE A 147 10.23 -14.00 4.36
N HIS A 148 11.42 -14.12 3.78
CA HIS A 148 12.65 -13.50 4.28
C HIS A 148 13.00 -12.27 3.43
N ASN A 149 13.58 -11.23 4.05
CA ASN A 149 13.94 -9.99 3.37
C ASN A 149 12.76 -9.34 2.62
N CYS A 150 11.56 -9.40 3.21
CA CYS A 150 10.32 -8.96 2.58
C CYS A 150 9.64 -7.85 3.39
N PHE A 151 8.99 -6.91 2.71
CA PHE A 151 7.99 -6.03 3.33
C PHE A 151 6.60 -6.53 2.92
N ILE A 152 5.82 -6.97 3.90
CA ILE A 152 4.50 -7.55 3.68
C ILE A 152 3.45 -6.55 4.14
N VAL A 153 2.49 -6.24 3.27
CA VAL A 153 1.32 -5.42 3.60
C VAL A 153 0.08 -6.32 3.50
N ALA A 154 -0.62 -6.52 4.61
CA ALA A 154 -1.92 -7.17 4.65
C ALA A 154 -3.02 -6.11 4.80
N ASP A 155 -3.81 -5.93 3.75
CA ASP A 155 -4.87 -4.93 3.68
C ASP A 155 -6.24 -5.54 3.96
N GLU A 156 -7.15 -4.74 4.49
CA GLU A 156 -8.51 -5.15 4.92
C GLU A 156 -8.54 -6.37 5.85
N CYS A 157 -7.66 -6.41 6.85
CA CYS A 157 -7.54 -7.55 7.75
C CYS A 157 -8.80 -7.82 8.57
N GLN A 158 -9.73 -6.87 8.71
CA GLN A 158 -11.05 -7.12 9.31
C GLN A 158 -11.85 -8.20 8.55
N ASN A 159 -11.50 -8.42 7.27
CA ASN A 159 -12.12 -9.41 6.40
C ASN A 159 -11.43 -10.77 6.41
N ALA A 160 -10.53 -11.01 7.38
CA ALA A 160 -9.87 -12.30 7.60
C ALA A 160 -10.31 -12.92 8.93
N SER A 161 -10.33 -14.26 8.97
CA SER A 161 -10.48 -14.98 10.23
C SER A 161 -9.21 -14.92 11.07
N TYR A 162 -9.35 -15.12 12.38
CA TYR A 162 -8.21 -15.22 13.30
C TYR A 162 -7.16 -16.24 12.83
N GLU A 163 -7.60 -17.42 12.36
CA GLU A 163 -6.72 -18.47 11.86
C GLU A 163 -5.95 -18.07 10.59
N GLN A 164 -6.57 -17.30 9.69
CA GLN A 164 -5.88 -16.79 8.50
C GLN A 164 -4.80 -15.78 8.87
N LEU A 165 -5.09 -14.87 9.80
CA LEU A 165 -4.13 -13.87 10.26
C LEU A 165 -2.99 -14.52 11.07
N LYS A 166 -3.30 -15.47 11.95
CA LYS A 166 -2.31 -16.29 12.66
C LYS A 166 -1.42 -17.08 11.68
N MET A 167 -2.02 -17.65 10.64
CA MET A 167 -1.27 -18.31 9.57
C MET A 167 -0.30 -17.32 8.91
N LEU A 168 -0.74 -16.11 8.56
CA LEU A 168 0.12 -15.08 7.97
C LEU A 168 1.29 -14.69 8.88
N LEU A 169 1.05 -14.46 10.17
CA LEU A 169 2.10 -14.12 11.14
C LEU A 169 3.23 -15.16 11.14
N THR A 170 2.88 -16.44 11.08
CA THR A 170 3.86 -17.54 11.06
C THR A 170 4.64 -17.66 9.74
N ARG A 171 4.33 -16.83 8.72
CA ARG A 171 5.08 -16.76 7.45
C ARG A 171 6.17 -15.70 7.45
N VAL A 172 6.21 -14.81 8.45
CA VAL A 172 7.21 -13.74 8.54
C VAL A 172 8.55 -14.33 8.94
N GLY A 173 9.52 -14.25 8.04
CA GLY A 173 10.89 -14.69 8.25
C GLY A 173 11.82 -13.56 8.68
N THR A 174 13.12 -13.84 8.69
CA THR A 174 14.16 -12.87 9.06
C THR A 174 14.19 -11.62 8.16
N GLN A 175 14.63 -10.50 8.74
CA GLN A 175 14.78 -9.20 8.06
C GLN A 175 13.54 -8.78 7.27
N SER A 176 12.36 -9.12 7.78
CA SER A 176 11.09 -8.82 7.15
C SER A 176 10.24 -7.94 8.04
N LYS A 177 9.34 -7.19 7.42
CA LYS A 177 8.31 -6.40 8.12
C LYS A 177 6.94 -6.86 7.68
N LEU A 178 5.99 -6.85 8.61
CA LEU A 178 4.58 -7.12 8.32
C LEU A 178 3.73 -5.98 8.85
N VAL A 179 2.97 -5.35 7.98
CA VAL A 179 2.01 -4.30 8.33
C VAL A 179 0.61 -4.83 8.02
N LEU A 180 -0.22 -4.97 9.06
CA LEU A 180 -1.62 -5.37 8.94
C LEU A 180 -2.51 -4.13 9.13
N THR A 181 -3.38 -3.86 8.18
CA THR A 181 -4.29 -2.71 8.20
C THR A 181 -5.73 -3.18 8.16
N GLY A 182 -6.63 -2.47 8.84
CA GLY A 182 -8.06 -2.78 8.78
C GLY A 182 -8.95 -1.72 9.43
N ASP A 183 -10.24 -1.83 9.14
CA ASP A 183 -11.31 -1.05 9.78
C ASP A 183 -12.26 -2.00 10.51
N ILE A 184 -12.17 -2.05 11.85
CA ILE A 184 -12.97 -2.99 12.66
C ILE A 184 -14.47 -2.69 12.54
N GLY A 185 -14.86 -1.45 12.21
CA GLY A 185 -16.25 -1.06 12.02
C GLY A 185 -16.85 -1.46 10.67
N GLN A 186 -16.03 -1.92 9.71
CA GLN A 186 -16.43 -2.22 8.33
C GLN A 186 -16.04 -3.66 7.93
N SER A 187 -16.51 -4.63 8.70
CA SER A 187 -16.33 -6.05 8.36
C SER A 187 -17.42 -6.54 7.40
N ASP A 188 -17.00 -7.09 6.27
CA ASP A 188 -17.86 -7.73 5.26
C ASP A 188 -18.12 -9.22 5.57
N LEU A 189 -17.46 -9.78 6.59
CA LEU A 189 -17.68 -11.16 7.02
C LEU A 189 -19.04 -11.37 7.69
N SER A 190 -19.56 -12.60 7.61
CA SER A 190 -20.73 -13.03 8.37
C SER A 190 -20.47 -12.91 9.89
N ARG A 191 -21.50 -12.59 10.66
CA ARG A 191 -21.40 -12.21 12.09
C ARG A 191 -20.58 -13.17 12.98
N HIS A 192 -20.55 -14.46 12.65
CA HIS A 192 -19.84 -15.49 13.40
C HIS A 192 -18.35 -15.63 13.03
N LEU A 193 -17.90 -15.01 11.93
CA LEU A 193 -16.50 -14.98 11.48
C LEU A 193 -15.83 -13.62 11.71
N GLN A 194 -16.59 -12.62 12.18
CA GLN A 194 -16.07 -11.27 12.46
C GLN A 194 -15.15 -11.26 13.68
N GLY A 195 -14.31 -10.23 13.77
CA GLY A 195 -13.54 -9.94 14.97
C GLY A 195 -12.15 -10.57 15.04
N GLY A 196 -11.76 -11.39 14.07
CA GLY A 196 -10.43 -12.02 14.07
C GLY A 196 -9.27 -11.02 14.11
N PHE A 197 -9.41 -9.86 13.47
CA PHE A 197 -8.39 -8.81 13.50
C PHE A 197 -8.22 -8.16 14.87
N ILE A 198 -9.32 -7.76 15.52
CA ILE A 198 -9.27 -7.13 16.85
C ILE A 198 -8.86 -8.14 17.93
N GLU A 199 -9.32 -9.39 17.83
CA GLU A 199 -8.89 -10.47 18.72
C GLU A 199 -7.37 -10.66 18.64
N LEU A 200 -6.80 -10.67 17.44
CA LEU A 200 -5.36 -10.83 17.25
C LEU A 200 -4.56 -9.64 17.78
N ILE A 201 -5.04 -8.41 17.59
CA ILE A 201 -4.42 -7.21 18.16
C ILE A 201 -4.36 -7.33 19.69
N ASN A 202 -5.49 -7.69 20.31
CA ASN A 202 -5.58 -7.83 21.77
C ASN A 202 -4.68 -8.97 22.29
N ALA A 203 -4.59 -10.08 21.55
CA ALA A 203 -3.79 -11.23 21.94
C ALA A 203 -2.27 -10.96 21.88
N LEU A 204 -1.83 -9.99 21.07
CA LEU A 204 -0.42 -9.67 20.85
C LEU A 204 0.00 -8.33 21.49
N ASP A 205 -0.91 -7.68 22.22
CA ASP A 205 -0.63 -6.41 22.88
C ASP A 205 0.49 -6.57 23.93
N GLY A 206 1.40 -5.59 23.97
CA GLY A 206 2.55 -5.58 24.87
C GLY A 206 3.73 -6.48 24.48
N LEU A 207 3.66 -7.22 23.37
CA LEU A 207 4.81 -7.97 22.86
C LEU A 207 5.86 -7.04 22.23
N GLU A 208 7.14 -7.30 22.53
CA GLU A 208 8.24 -6.53 21.97
C GLU A 208 8.29 -6.64 20.43
N HIS A 209 8.61 -5.52 19.77
CA HIS A 209 8.64 -5.38 18.30
C HIS A 209 7.30 -5.59 17.59
N ILE A 210 6.18 -5.55 18.32
CA ILE A 210 4.83 -5.46 17.78
C ILE A 210 4.26 -4.08 18.12
N GLY A 211 3.99 -3.29 17.07
CA GLY A 211 3.44 -1.94 17.21
C GLY A 211 1.95 -1.89 16.90
N ASN A 212 1.21 -1.08 17.65
CA ASN A 212 -0.21 -0.81 17.43
C ASN A 212 -0.40 0.67 17.10
N SER A 213 -1.05 0.97 15.97
CA SER A 213 -1.39 2.32 15.54
C SER A 213 -2.89 2.44 15.31
N LYS A 214 -3.42 3.63 15.62
CA LYS A 214 -4.82 3.96 15.40
C LYS A 214 -4.93 5.28 14.66
N LEU A 215 -5.64 5.26 13.53
CA LEU A 215 -6.01 6.46 12.77
C LEU A 215 -7.50 6.70 12.97
N GLU A 216 -7.85 7.94 13.26
CA GLU A 216 -9.19 8.37 13.64
C GLU A 216 -9.86 9.17 12.52
N ALA A 217 -11.10 9.62 12.76
CA ALA A 217 -11.84 10.44 11.79
C ALA A 217 -11.09 11.74 11.43
N ALA A 218 -10.33 12.30 12.37
CA ALA A 218 -9.50 13.48 12.16
C ALA A 218 -8.36 13.25 11.15
N ASP A 219 -7.97 11.99 10.90
CA ASP A 219 -6.93 11.62 9.95
C ASP A 219 -7.42 11.50 8.51
N ILE A 220 -8.74 11.59 8.30
CA ILE A 220 -9.36 11.53 6.97
C ILE A 220 -9.15 12.86 6.26
N VAL A 221 -8.23 12.88 5.29
CA VAL A 221 -7.97 14.07 4.48
C VAL A 221 -8.87 14.07 3.24
N ARG A 222 -10.03 14.71 3.38
CA ARG A 222 -11.01 14.90 2.30
C ARG A 222 -10.71 16.14 1.45
N ASN A 223 -11.11 16.07 0.19
CA ASN A 223 -11.23 17.27 -0.64
C ASN A 223 -12.26 18.23 0.02
N PRO A 224 -11.96 19.54 0.13
CA PRO A 224 -12.85 20.52 0.75
C PRO A 224 -14.28 20.53 0.19
N ILE A 225 -14.45 20.25 -1.11
CA ILE A 225 -15.76 20.17 -1.76
C ILE A 225 -16.51 18.93 -1.28
N ILE A 226 -15.83 17.78 -1.20
CA ILE A 226 -16.45 16.53 -0.72
C ILE A 226 -16.90 16.68 0.75
N ALA A 227 -16.09 17.34 1.59
CA ALA A 227 -16.50 17.64 2.96
C ALA A 227 -17.79 18.48 3.03
N LYS A 228 -17.92 19.51 2.17
CA LYS A 228 -19.14 20.33 2.06
C LYS A 228 -20.35 19.53 1.55
N ILE A 229 -20.15 18.64 0.57
CA ILE A 229 -21.22 17.78 0.04
C ILE A 229 -21.73 16.85 1.14
N LEU A 230 -20.84 16.15 1.84
CA LEU A 230 -21.22 15.24 2.94
C LEU A 230 -21.99 15.99 4.03
N ALA A 231 -21.48 17.14 4.49
CA ALA A 231 -22.20 17.95 5.48
C ALA A 231 -23.60 18.39 5.00
N ARG A 232 -23.77 18.67 3.71
CA ARG A 232 -25.08 19.01 3.13
C ARG A 232 -26.02 17.82 3.08
N LEU A 233 -25.51 16.63 2.74
CA LEU A 233 -26.27 15.38 2.70
C LEU A 233 -26.68 14.94 4.11
N ASP A 234 -25.76 14.96 5.07
CA ASP A 234 -26.03 14.63 6.47
C ASP A 234 -27.17 15.51 7.02
N ASN A 235 -27.13 16.82 6.75
CA ASN A 235 -28.20 17.73 7.15
C ASN A 235 -29.54 17.41 6.48
N TYR A 236 -29.54 17.09 5.18
CA TYR A 236 -30.76 16.75 4.44
C TYR A 236 -31.39 15.43 4.93
N GLU A 237 -30.57 14.42 5.25
CA GLU A 237 -31.03 13.14 5.79
C GLU A 237 -31.62 13.29 7.19
N ASN A 238 -31.01 14.10 8.06
CA ASN A 238 -31.54 14.41 9.38
C ASN A 238 -32.86 15.21 9.29
N GLU A 239 -32.95 16.18 8.38
CA GLU A 239 -34.19 16.94 8.11
C GLU A 239 -35.31 16.03 7.56
N SER A 240 -34.98 15.01 6.77
CA SER A 240 -35.95 14.09 6.16
C SER A 240 -36.46 12.99 7.11
N GLN A 241 -35.82 12.82 8.26
CA GLN A 241 -36.23 11.87 9.31
C GLN A 241 -37.05 12.52 10.44
N THR A 242 -37.33 13.83 10.35
CA THR A 242 -38.16 14.59 11.30
C THR A 242 -39.54 14.86 10.70
#